data_AF-A0A955W1Z8-F1
#
_entry.id   AF-A0A955W1Z8-F1
#
_cell.length_a   1.000
_cell.length_b   1.000
_cell.length_c   1.000
_cell.angle_alpha   90.00
_cell.angle_beta   90.00
_cell.angle_gamma   90.00
#
_symmetry.space_group_name_H-M   'P 1'
#
loop_
_entity.id
_entity.type
_entity.pdbx_description
1 polymer ?
#
loop_
_entity_poly.entity_id
_entity_poly.type
_entity_poly.pdbx_seq_one_letter_code
_entity_poly.pdbx_strand_id
1 'polypeptide(L)'
;MTDPHGALLTSVQVEGRWEPSGHTFEGRWPAVDGLCVLAWAGHARRLQLCLRAPGASAVVHVDAARPDPMRAIEVRLRAAGGAKPRLEP
;
A
#
# COMPACT_ATOMS: atom_id res chain seq x y z
N MET A 1 3.73 7.71 5.93
CA MET A 1 4.44 6.58 5.33
C MET A 1 5.92 6.89 5.32
N THR A 2 6.72 5.98 5.87
CA THR A 2 8.15 6.19 6.04
C THR A 2 8.96 5.02 5.52
N ASP A 3 10.22 5.29 5.19
CA ASP A 3 11.22 4.27 4.96
C ASP A 3 11.61 3.54 6.28
N PRO A 4 12.50 2.53 6.23
CA PRO A 4 12.95 1.82 7.42
C PRO A 4 13.63 2.72 8.47
N HIS A 5 14.27 3.80 8.03
CA HIS A 5 15.00 4.77 8.85
C HIS A 5 14.08 5.86 9.43
N GLY A 6 12.79 5.88 9.05
CA GLY A 6 11.81 6.84 9.53
C GLY A 6 11.68 8.11 8.66
N ALA A 7 12.39 8.19 7.53
CA ALA A 7 12.26 9.32 6.62
C ALA A 7 10.94 9.24 5.83
N LEU A 8 10.28 10.39 5.62
CA LEU A 8 9.06 10.46 4.82
C LEU A 8 9.36 10.18 3.35
N LEU A 9 8.54 9.33 2.75
CA LEU A 9 8.61 9.06 1.31
C LEU A 9 7.83 10.12 0.53
N THR A 10 8.40 10.56 -0.60
CA THR A 10 7.75 11.50 -1.54
C THR A 10 6.96 10.80 -2.64
N SER A 11 7.23 9.51 -2.86
CA SER A 11 6.46 8.65 -3.76
C SER A 11 6.69 7.18 -3.41
N VAL A 12 5.75 6.33 -3.79
CA VAL A 12 5.82 4.88 -3.58
C VAL A 12 5.31 4.15 -4.82
N GLN A 13 5.93 3.03 -5.17
CA GLN A 13 5.36 2.11 -6.15
C GLN A 13 4.31 1.26 -5.44
N VAL A 14 3.10 1.24 -5.99
CA VAL A 14 1.96 0.51 -5.43
C VAL A 14 1.54 -0.55 -6.43
N GLU A 15 1.36 -1.76 -5.94
CA GLU A 15 0.65 -2.84 -6.62
C GLU A 15 -0.51 -3.25 -5.71
N GLY A 16 -1.71 -3.33 -6.25
CA GLY A 16 -2.91 -3.57 -5.47
C GLY A 16 -3.84 -4.59 -6.10
N ARG A 17 -4.65 -5.24 -5.27
CA ARG A 17 -5.72 -6.17 -5.67
C ARG A 17 -6.99 -5.90 -4.87
N TRP A 18 -8.08 -5.69 -5.58
CA TRP A 18 -9.42 -5.56 -4.99
C TRP A 18 -10.07 -6.93 -4.85
N GLU A 19 -10.67 -7.22 -3.70
CA GLU A 19 -11.39 -8.46 -3.44
C GLU A 19 -12.88 -8.18 -3.17
N PRO A 20 -13.80 -9.03 -3.65
CA PRO A 20 -13.57 -10.35 -4.26
C PRO A 20 -13.36 -10.33 -5.78
N SER A 21 -13.41 -9.16 -6.44
CA SER A 21 -13.36 -9.08 -7.91
C SER A 21 -12.03 -9.56 -8.51
N GLY A 22 -10.94 -9.55 -7.73
CA GLY A 22 -9.61 -9.92 -8.16
C GLY A 22 -8.93 -8.87 -9.06
N HIS A 23 -9.58 -7.71 -9.28
CA HIS A 23 -9.04 -6.67 -10.14
C HIS A 23 -7.75 -6.09 -9.56
N THR A 24 -6.68 -6.09 -10.36
CA THR A 24 -5.36 -5.61 -9.96
C THR A 24 -5.04 -4.25 -10.59
N PHE A 25 -4.16 -3.49 -9.94
CA PHE A 25 -3.63 -2.24 -10.44
C PHE A 25 -2.17 -2.07 -10.00
N GLU A 26 -1.37 -1.37 -10.80
CA GLU A 26 0.02 -1.04 -10.47
C GLU A 26 0.36 0.36 -10.98
N GLY A 27 1.29 1.03 -10.30
CA GLY A 27 1.74 2.37 -10.67
C GLY A 27 2.53 3.07 -9.57
N ARG A 28 2.96 4.30 -9.87
CA ARG A 28 3.64 5.17 -8.92
C ARG A 28 2.67 6.18 -8.35
N TRP A 29 2.52 6.20 -7.03
CA TRP A 29 1.72 7.20 -6.34
C TRP A 29 2.59 8.26 -5.68
N PRO A 30 2.20 9.55 -5.77
CA PRO A 30 2.81 10.59 -4.96
C PRO A 30 2.46 10.35 -3.49
N ALA A 31 3.43 10.63 -2.61
CA ALA A 31 3.23 10.67 -1.18
C ALA A 31 3.59 12.09 -0.70
N VAL A 32 2.58 12.88 -0.34
CA VAL A 32 2.77 14.26 0.14
C VAL A 32 2.78 14.21 1.66
N ASP A 33 3.86 14.69 2.28
CA ASP A 33 4.11 14.56 3.73
C ASP A 33 3.94 13.12 4.24
N GLY A 34 4.33 12.15 3.41
CA GLY A 34 4.18 10.73 3.69
C GLY A 34 2.75 10.19 3.60
N LEU A 35 1.78 10.98 3.14
CA LEU A 35 0.41 10.52 2.89
C LEU A 35 0.25 10.09 1.42
N CYS A 36 -0.17 8.85 1.22
CA CYS A 36 -0.54 8.30 -0.09
C CYS A 36 -2.05 8.03 -0.09
N VAL A 37 -2.77 8.63 -1.05
CA VAL A 37 -4.23 8.51 -1.16
C VAL A 37 -4.58 7.60 -2.33
N LEU A 38 -5.46 6.62 -2.07
CA LEU A 38 -5.99 5.69 -3.05
C LEU A 38 -7.51 5.77 -3.06
N ALA A 39 -8.11 5.79 -4.24
CA ALA A 39 -9.57 5.72 -4.38
C ALA A 39 -10.04 4.29 -4.09
N TRP A 40 -10.98 4.13 -3.17
CA TRP A 40 -11.57 2.82 -2.87
C TRP A 40 -12.54 2.40 -3.98
N ALA A 41 -12.39 1.18 -4.50
CA ALA A 41 -13.36 0.64 -5.42
C ALA A 41 -14.65 0.30 -4.66
N GLY A 42 -15.77 0.95 -4.97
CA GLY A 42 -17.01 0.84 -4.18
C GLY A 42 -17.59 -0.58 -4.06
N HIS A 43 -17.22 -1.50 -4.95
CA HIS A 43 -17.60 -2.91 -4.89
C HIS A 43 -16.64 -3.80 -4.08
N ALA A 44 -15.50 -3.27 -3.66
CA ALA A 44 -14.46 -4.02 -2.97
C ALA A 44 -14.75 -4.11 -1.47
N ARG A 45 -14.61 -5.32 -0.93
CA ARG A 45 -14.67 -5.60 0.51
C ARG A 45 -13.29 -5.53 1.15
N ARG A 46 -12.26 -5.89 0.40
CA ARG A 46 -10.88 -5.88 0.86
C ARG A 46 -9.96 -5.37 -0.23
N LEU A 47 -8.88 -4.73 0.19
CA LEU A 47 -7.79 -4.30 -0.64
C LEU A 47 -6.49 -4.90 -0.10
N GLN A 48 -5.78 -5.61 -0.95
CA GLN A 48 -4.39 -6.02 -0.70
C GLN A 48 -3.46 -5.07 -1.43
N LEU A 49 -2.42 -4.59 -0.77
CA LEU A 49 -1.43 -3.67 -1.34
C LEU A 49 -0.03 -4.18 -1.08
N CYS A 50 0.82 -4.09 -2.09
CA CYS A 50 2.26 -4.14 -1.97
C CYS A 50 2.81 -2.73 -2.27
N LEU A 51 3.50 -2.16 -1.30
CA LEU A 51 4.13 -0.85 -1.36
C LEU A 51 5.64 -1.03 -1.46
N ARG A 52 6.28 -0.34 -2.40
CA ARG A 52 7.72 -0.47 -2.68
C ARG A 52 8.39 0.90 -2.81
N ALA A 53 9.53 1.02 -2.16
CA ALA A 53 10.46 2.14 -2.28
C ALA A 53 11.89 1.57 -2.47
N PRO A 54 12.89 2.39 -2.86
CA PRO A 54 14.27 1.91 -2.97
C PRO A 54 14.73 1.21 -1.68
N GLY A 55 15.12 -0.06 -1.78
CA GLY A 55 15.60 -0.87 -0.65
C GLY A 55 14.54 -1.27 0.39
N ALA A 56 13.26 -0.95 0.19
CA ALA A 56 12.24 -1.16 1.21
C ALA A 56 10.85 -1.51 0.63
N SER A 57 10.06 -2.26 1.41
CA SER A 57 8.72 -2.68 1.02
C SER A 57 7.79 -2.93 2.20
N ALA A 58 6.49 -2.94 1.94
CA ALA A 58 5.45 -3.35 2.89
C ALA A 58 4.30 -4.03 2.15
N VAL A 59 3.65 -4.99 2.80
CA VAL A 59 2.36 -5.53 2.37
C VAL A 59 1.29 -5.06 3.36
N VAL A 60 0.19 -4.54 2.87
CA VAL A 60 -0.90 -3.97 3.66
C VAL A 60 -2.21 -4.60 3.22
N HIS A 61 -3.03 -5.02 4.18
CA HIS A 61 -4.38 -5.50 3.95
C HIS A 61 -5.35 -4.53 4.59
N VAL A 62 -6.34 -4.08 3.83
CA VAL A 62 -7.35 -3.13 4.28
C VAL A 62 -8.71 -3.77 4.09
N ASP A 63 -9.48 -3.83 5.16
CA ASP A 63 -10.87 -4.28 5.12
C ASP A 63 -11.80 -3.06 5.13
N ALA A 64 -12.81 -3.05 4.27
CA ALA A 64 -13.80 -1.98 4.19
C ALA A 64 -14.60 -1.86 5.50
N ALA A 65 -14.76 -2.96 6.24
CA ALA A 65 -15.53 -3.00 7.49
C ALA A 65 -14.70 -2.63 8.73
N ARG A 66 -13.48 -2.09 8.57
CA ARG A 66 -12.63 -1.72 9.71
C ARG A 66 -13.27 -0.63 10.59
N PRO A 67 -12.93 -0.57 11.89
CA PRO A 67 -13.28 0.58 12.73
C PRO A 67 -12.68 1.86 12.16
N ASP A 68 -13.49 2.92 12.07
CA ASP A 68 -13.12 4.22 11.51
C ASP A 68 -12.55 4.13 10.06
N PRO A 69 -13.43 3.93 9.05
CA PRO A 69 -12.99 3.80 7.67
C PRO A 69 -12.30 5.06 7.13
N MET A 70 -12.51 6.22 7.75
CA MET A 70 -11.89 7.49 7.34
C MET A 70 -10.46 7.65 7.88
N ARG A 71 -10.05 6.85 8.87
CA ARG A 71 -8.71 6.94 9.46
C ARG A 71 -7.63 6.48 8.49
N ALA A 72 -6.57 7.28 8.34
CA ALA A 72 -5.40 6.86 7.56
C ALA A 72 -4.72 5.63 8.19
N ILE A 73 -4.18 4.75 7.35
CA ILE A 73 -3.32 3.64 7.80
C ILE A 73 -1.90 4.14 7.85
N GLU A 74 -1.28 4.05 9.01
CA GLU A 74 0.16 4.26 9.12
C GLU A 74 0.90 3.03 8.55
N VAL A 75 1.77 3.28 7.59
CA VAL A 75 2.59 2.24 6.97
C VAL A 75 4.06 2.59 7.11
N ARG A 76 4.81 1.66 7.71
CA ARG A 76 6.27 1.71 7.78
C ARG A 76 6.84 0.63 6.87
N LEU A 77 7.64 1.03 5.89
CA LEU A 77 8.31 0.09 5.01
C LEU A 77 9.46 -0.58 5.76
N ARG A 78 9.69 -1.86 5.45
CA ARG A 78 10.78 -2.67 5.99
C ARG A 78 11.84 -2.88 4.92
N ALA A 79 13.10 -3.04 5.33
CA ALA A 79 14.18 -3.35 4.40
C ALA A 79 13.83 -4.60 3.56
N ALA A 80 13.94 -4.50 2.25
CA ALA A 80 13.63 -5.60 1.35
C ALA A 80 14.84 -6.53 1.26
N GLY A 81 14.68 -7.79 1.70
CA GLY A 81 15.73 -8.82 1.69
C GLY A 81 16.02 -9.41 0.30
N GLY A 82 16.19 -8.56 -0.72
CA GLY A 82 16.52 -8.98 -2.10
C GLY A 82 15.34 -9.52 -2.92
N ALA A 83 14.35 -10.17 -2.30
CA ALA A 83 13.13 -10.61 -2.99
C ALA A 83 12.12 -9.47 -3.13
N LYS A 84 11.59 -9.27 -4.34
CA LYS A 84 10.52 -8.30 -4.63
C LYS A 84 9.20 -8.89 -4.13
N PRO A 85 8.57 -8.36 -3.06
CA PRO A 85 7.23 -8.80 -2.71
C PRO A 85 6.28 -8.44 -3.85
N ARG A 86 5.53 -9.43 -4.29
CA ARG A 86 4.47 -9.31 -5.30
C ARG A 86 3.21 -9.88 -4.68
N LEU A 87 2.05 -9.34 -5.06
CA LEU A 87 0.80 -9.99 -4.70
C LEU A 87 0.75 -11.32 -5.46
N GLU A 88 0.73 -12.44 -4.72
CA GLU A 88 0.52 -13.75 -5.32
C GLU A 88 -0.93 -13.86 -5.83
N PRO A 89 -1.16 -14.55 -6.96
CA PRO A 89 -2.48 -14.68 -7.57
C PRO A 89 -3.50 -15.42 -6.69
#